data_AF-A0A2D5W5C2-F1
#
_entry.id   AF-A0A2D5W5C2-F1
#
_cell.length_a   1.000
_cell.length_b   1.000
_cell.length_c   1.000
_cell.angle_alpha   90.00
_cell.angle_beta   90.00
_cell.angle_gamma   90.00
#
_symmetry.space_group_name_H-M   'P 1'
#
loop_
_entity.id
_entity.type
_entity.pdbx_description
1 polymer ?
#
loop_
_entity_poly.entity_id
_entity_poly.type
_entity_poly.pdbx_seq_one_letter_code
_entity_poly.pdbx_strand_id
1 'polypeptide(L)'
;MESKRLENNSMDKRQLSTLKIVSRLLAHELHAQGNSKAVTMSHDEVREIQNTLDLFISNASRSAGKAASAAASTKLVTARN
;
A
#
# COMPACT_ATOMS: atom_id res chain seq x y z
N MET A 1 0.31 -21.28 13.12
CA MET A 1 0.37 -19.80 13.13
C MET A 1 1.27 -19.23 12.03
N GLU A 2 2.29 -19.95 11.54
CA GLU A 2 3.19 -19.47 10.47
C GLU A 2 2.54 -19.30 9.09
N SER A 3 1.60 -20.15 8.67
CA SER A 3 1.02 -20.06 7.32
C SER A 3 0.30 -18.73 7.04
N LYS A 4 -0.44 -18.18 8.01
CA LYS A 4 -1.10 -16.86 7.85
C LYS A 4 -0.11 -15.69 7.77
N ARG A 5 1.08 -15.83 8.40
CA ARG A 5 2.12 -14.80 8.38
C ARG A 5 2.86 -14.78 7.04
N LEU A 6 3.08 -15.96 6.45
CA LEU A 6 3.67 -16.10 5.11
C LEU A 6 2.72 -15.60 4.02
N GLU A 7 1.42 -15.82 4.17
CA GLU A 7 0.38 -15.37 3.25
C GLU A 7 0.19 -13.84 3.28
N ASN A 8 0.19 -13.22 4.47
CA ASN A 8 0.19 -11.75 4.58
C ASN A 8 1.43 -11.11 3.91
N ASN A 9 2.60 -11.75 4.05
CA ASN A 9 3.85 -11.22 3.49
C ASN A 9 3.88 -11.26 1.94
N SER A 10 3.13 -12.16 1.31
CA SER A 10 3.05 -12.22 -0.16
C SER A 10 2.17 -11.12 -0.75
N MET A 11 1.07 -10.78 -0.06
CA MET A 11 0.17 -9.68 -0.39
C MET A 11 0.91 -8.33 -0.28
N ASP A 12 1.61 -8.11 0.83
CA ASP A 12 2.37 -6.86 1.06
C ASP A 12 3.48 -6.67 0.01
N LYS A 13 4.17 -7.74 -0.38
CA LYS A 13 5.20 -7.70 -1.43
C LYS A 13 4.62 -7.32 -2.80
N ARG A 14 3.45 -7.85 -3.16
CA ARG A 14 2.78 -7.51 -4.43
C ARG A 14 2.41 -6.03 -4.48
N GLN A 15 1.80 -5.53 -3.40
CA GLN A 15 1.37 -4.13 -3.32
C GLN A 15 2.56 -3.15 -3.32
N LEU A 16 3.61 -3.49 -2.59
CA LEU A 16 4.85 -2.73 -2.61
C LEU A 16 5.47 -2.71 -4.01
N SER A 17 5.36 -3.79 -4.76
CA SER A 17 5.83 -3.86 -6.15
C SER A 17 5.02 -2.95 -7.07
N THR A 18 3.69 -2.92 -6.94
CA THR A 18 2.83 -1.98 -7.67
C THR A 18 3.19 -0.53 -7.35
N LEU A 19 3.37 -0.19 -6.08
CA LEU A 19 3.74 1.16 -5.68
C LEU A 19 5.13 1.57 -6.20
N LYS A 20 6.09 0.63 -6.22
CA LYS A 20 7.41 0.84 -6.81
C LYS A 20 7.33 1.11 -8.33
N ILE A 21 6.45 0.42 -9.04
CA ILE A 21 6.25 0.65 -10.48
C ILE A 21 5.70 2.06 -10.71
N VAL A 22 4.63 2.45 -9.99
CA VAL A 22 4.06 3.80 -10.10
C VAL A 22 5.10 4.88 -9.76
N SER A 23 5.87 4.69 -8.69
CA SER A 23 6.96 5.61 -8.32
C SER A 23 8.02 5.74 -9.43
N ARG A 24 8.38 4.63 -10.09
CA ARG A 24 9.34 4.65 -11.19
C ARG A 24 8.78 5.34 -12.43
N LEU A 25 7.51 5.10 -12.77
CA LEU A 25 6.85 5.78 -13.90
C LEU A 25 6.76 7.29 -13.68
N LEU A 26 6.40 7.71 -12.45
CA LEU A 26 6.41 9.13 -12.08
C LEU A 26 7.79 9.77 -12.17
N ALA A 27 8.85 9.06 -11.75
CA ALA A 27 10.22 9.54 -11.90
C ALA A 27 10.64 9.67 -13.37
N HIS A 28 10.18 8.76 -14.23
CA HIS A 28 10.40 8.86 -15.67
C HIS A 28 9.69 10.08 -16.27
N GLU A 29 8.44 10.34 -15.89
CA GLU A 29 7.67 11.48 -16.37
C GLU A 29 8.29 12.81 -15.90
N LEU A 30 8.67 12.89 -14.62
CA LEU A 30 9.40 14.03 -14.05
C LEU A 30 10.69 14.32 -14.81
N HIS A 31 11.46 13.29 -15.15
CA HIS A 31 12.71 13.46 -15.87
C HIS A 31 12.48 13.82 -17.35
N ALA A 32 11.47 13.25 -17.99
CA ALA A 32 11.09 13.56 -19.37
C ALA A 32 10.68 15.04 -19.53
N GLN A 33 10.08 15.62 -18.49
CA GLN A 33 9.67 17.03 -18.48
C GLN A 33 10.82 18.00 -18.11
N GLY A 34 12.03 17.48 -17.88
CA GLY A 34 13.25 18.25 -17.77
C GLY A 34 13.23 19.27 -16.63
N ASN A 35 13.54 20.53 -16.94
CA ASN A 35 13.63 21.63 -15.97
C ASN A 35 12.28 22.36 -15.76
N SER A 36 11.17 21.75 -16.18
CA SER A 36 9.83 22.30 -15.99
C SER A 36 9.50 22.35 -14.50
N LYS A 37 8.99 23.51 -14.04
CA LYS A 37 8.55 23.68 -12.63
C LYS A 37 7.22 23.00 -12.33
N ALA A 38 6.57 22.43 -13.35
CA ALA A 38 5.27 21.79 -13.23
C ALA A 38 5.28 20.46 -13.99
N VAL A 39 4.67 19.45 -13.37
CA VAL A 39 4.42 18.17 -14.03
C VAL A 39 3.08 18.23 -14.74
N THR A 40 3.08 18.13 -16.07
CA THR A 40 1.83 18.00 -16.85
C THR A 40 1.46 16.53 -16.96
N MET A 41 0.24 16.18 -16.57
CA MET A 41 -0.30 14.83 -16.71
C MET A 41 -1.69 14.91 -17.31
N SER A 42 -2.07 13.90 -18.08
CA SER A 42 -3.45 13.74 -18.52
C SER A 42 -4.37 13.42 -17.34
N HIS A 43 -5.65 13.72 -17.50
CA HIS A 43 -6.66 13.42 -16.49
C HIS A 43 -6.72 11.92 -16.14
N ASP A 44 -6.52 11.04 -17.14
CA ASP A 44 -6.60 9.59 -16.95
C ASP A 44 -5.40 9.06 -16.17
N GLU A 45 -4.19 9.57 -16.41
CA GLU A 45 -2.99 9.22 -15.65
C GLU A 45 -3.12 9.62 -14.18
N VAL A 46 -3.65 10.82 -13.92
CA VAL A 46 -3.92 11.29 -12.55
C VAL A 46 -4.93 10.36 -11.86
N ARG A 47 -6.00 9.96 -12.55
CA ARG A 47 -7.04 9.08 -12.02
C ARG A 47 -6.49 7.68 -11.70
N GLU A 48 -5.61 7.15 -12.53
CA GLU A 48 -4.99 5.85 -12.31
C GLU A 48 -4.06 5.85 -11.08
N ILE A 49 -3.30 6.92 -10.89
CA ILE A 49 -2.47 7.11 -9.69
C ILE A 49 -3.34 7.17 -8.43
N GLN A 50 -4.42 7.96 -8.47
CA GLN A 50 -5.35 8.08 -7.34
C GLN A 50 -5.95 6.72 -6.97
N ASN A 51 -6.48 5.97 -7.94
CA ASN A 51 -7.05 4.65 -7.71
C ASN A 51 -6.02 3.67 -7.11
N THR A 52 -4.78 3.71 -7.59
CA THR A 52 -3.69 2.87 -7.09
C THR A 52 -3.34 3.19 -5.64
N LEU A 53 -3.31 4.47 -5.28
CA LEU A 53 -3.08 4.92 -3.90
C LEU A 53 -4.24 4.54 -2.97
N ASP A 54 -5.49 4.71 -3.42
CA ASP A 54 -6.68 4.34 -2.63
C ASP A 54 -6.71 2.83 -2.34
N LEU A 55 -6.41 2.01 -3.34
CA LEU A 55 -6.28 0.55 -3.18
C LEU A 55 -5.18 0.18 -2.18
N PHE A 56 -4.04 0.88 -2.22
CA PHE A 56 -2.95 0.69 -1.27
C PHE A 56 -3.35 1.08 0.15
N ILE A 57 -3.89 2.29 0.35
CA ILE A 57 -4.33 2.82 1.66
C ILE A 57 -5.41 1.93 2.29
N SER A 58 -6.39 1.51 1.49
CA SER A 58 -7.49 0.66 1.95
C SER A 58 -6.96 -0.68 2.50
N ASN A 59 -5.98 -1.27 1.84
CA ASN A 59 -5.35 -2.51 2.30
C ASN A 59 -4.39 -2.31 3.48
N ALA A 60 -3.57 -1.27 3.47
CA ALA A 60 -2.70 -0.93 4.59
C ALA A 60 -3.52 -0.70 5.88
N SER A 61 -4.65 0.00 5.77
CA SER A 61 -5.59 0.23 6.88
C SER A 61 -6.25 -1.06 7.37
N ARG A 62 -6.63 -1.97 6.46
CA ARG A 62 -7.13 -3.31 6.83
C ARG A 62 -6.08 -4.15 7.55
N SER A 63 -4.81 -4.07 7.14
CA SER A 63 -3.70 -4.78 7.78
C SER A 63 -3.45 -4.26 9.21
N ALA A 64 -3.45 -2.93 9.38
CA ALA A 64 -3.34 -2.29 10.71
C ALA A 64 -4.51 -2.65 11.64
N GLY A 65 -5.75 -2.66 11.12
CA GLY A 65 -6.93 -3.07 11.87
C GLY A 65 -6.91 -4.55 12.28
N LYS A 66 -6.42 -5.44 11.41
CA LYS A 66 -6.21 -6.86 11.75
C LYS A 66 -5.18 -7.04 12.87
N ALA A 67 -4.09 -6.26 12.86
CA ALA A 67 -3.09 -6.29 13.92
C ALA A 67 -3.68 -5.83 15.27
N ALA A 68 -4.52 -4.79 15.26
CA ALA A 68 -5.21 -4.30 16.45
C ALA A 68 -6.21 -5.33 17.03
N SER A 69 -7.02 -5.97 16.17
CA SER A 69 -7.94 -7.04 16.61
C SER A 69 -7.21 -8.29 17.12
N ALA A 70 -6.09 -8.67 16.51
CA ALA A 70 -5.28 -9.78 17.00
C ALA A 70 -4.71 -9.48 18.40
N ALA A 71 -4.19 -8.27 18.63
CA ALA A 71 -3.70 -7.84 19.94
C ALA A 71 -4.81 -7.80 21.01
N ALA A 72 -6.02 -7.38 20.64
CA ALA A 72 -7.18 -7.37 21.54
C ALA A 72 -7.63 -8.80 21.93
N SER A 73 -7.67 -9.73 20.97
CA SER A 73 -8.01 -11.13 21.26
C SER A 73 -6.97 -11.82 22.16
N THR A 74 -5.67 -11.55 22.02
CA THR A 74 -4.64 -12.12 22.89
C THR A 74 -4.73 -11.62 24.34
N LYS A 75 -5.10 -10.35 24.55
CA LYS A 75 -5.35 -9.80 25.88
C LYS A 75 -6.55 -10.45 26.58
N LEU A 76 -7.60 -10.79 25.83
CA LEU A 76 -8.82 -11.37 26.41
C LEU A 76 -8.60 -12.82 26.90
N VAL A 77 -7.70 -13.57 26.27
CA VAL A 77 -7.38 -14.96 26.63
C VAL A 77 -6.49 -15.05 27.88
N THR A 78 -5.63 -14.06 28.11
CA THR A 78 -4.72 -14.03 29.26
C THR A 78 -5.37 -13.51 30.54
N ALA A 79 -6.51 -12.82 30.45
CA ALA A 79 -7.27 -12.33 31.60
C ALA A 79 -8.27 -13.36 32.18
N ARG A 80 -8.29 -14.59 31.67
CA ARG A 80 -9.27 -15.64 32.02
C ARG A 80 -8.70 -16.78 32.88
N ASN A 81 -7.58 -16.56 33.56
CA ASN A 81 -6.99 -17.51 34.53
C ASN A 81 -7.02 -16.95 35.94
#